data_AF-X1R878-F1
#
_entry.id   AF-X1R878-F1
#
_cell.length_a   1.000
_cell.length_b   1.000
_cell.length_c   1.000
_cell.angle_alpha   90.00
_cell.angle_beta   90.00
_cell.angle_gamma   90.00
#
_symmetry.space_group_name_H-M   'P 1'
#
loop_
_entity.id
_entity.type
_entity.pdbx_description
1 polymer ?
#
loop_
_entity_poly.entity_id
_entity_poly.type
_entity_poly.pdbx_seq_one_letter_code
_entity_poly.pdbx_strand_id
1 'polypeptide(L)'
;LNDGGERIRLEDAIGQMILDFDYKDGWRSITDGDGFSLTIIDPANTDPYGWNEKDSWRASAYHSGSPGEDDSGIIPEPGAVVINEVLAHSHAEAADWIELHNTTNVSIDIGGWFLSDSSSDLTKYRSRSGQRADKSPEQTNC
;
A
#
# COMPACT_ATOMS: atom_id res chain seq x y z
N LEU A 1 19.62 -6.31 12.73
CA LEU A 1 18.89 -5.21 12.10
C LEU A 1 18.57 -4.18 13.17
N ASN A 2 18.68 -2.89 12.87
CA ASN A 2 18.25 -1.83 13.78
C ASN A 2 16.83 -1.37 13.39
N ASP A 3 15.98 -1.16 14.37
CA ASP A 3 14.59 -0.80 14.11
C ASP A 3 14.44 0.63 13.52
N GLY A 4 15.54 1.38 13.38
CA GLY A 4 15.59 2.74 12.83
C GLY A 4 15.96 2.85 11.34
N GLY A 5 16.13 1.73 10.64
CA GLY A 5 16.63 1.68 9.27
C GLY A 5 18.14 1.45 9.18
N GLU A 6 18.54 0.61 8.22
CA GLU A 6 19.94 0.35 7.90
C GLU A 6 20.17 0.03 6.43
N ARG A 7 21.46 0.02 6.10
CA ARG A 7 21.99 -0.52 4.87
C ARG A 7 22.03 -2.04 4.89
N ILE A 8 21.41 -2.66 3.90
CA ILE A 8 21.50 -4.09 3.62
C ILE A 8 22.37 -4.31 2.41
N ARG A 9 23.35 -5.21 2.55
CA ARG A 9 24.20 -5.64 1.44
C ARG A 9 24.14 -7.15 1.27
N LEU A 10 23.92 -7.58 0.03
CA LEU A 10 24.08 -8.95 -0.43
C LEU A 10 25.34 -9.06 -1.27
N GLU A 11 26.26 -9.94 -0.89
CA GLU A 11 27.51 -10.24 -1.60
C GLU A 11 27.54 -11.73 -1.97
N ASP A 12 28.21 -12.06 -3.06
CA ASP A 12 28.48 -13.45 -3.42
C ASP A 12 29.67 -14.04 -2.63
N ALA A 13 29.99 -15.32 -2.88
CA ALA A 13 31.05 -16.03 -2.16
C ALA A 13 32.47 -15.48 -2.39
N ILE A 14 32.69 -14.63 -3.40
CA ILE A 14 33.98 -14.02 -3.71
C ILE A 14 34.02 -12.53 -3.37
N GLY A 15 32.96 -11.99 -2.76
CA GLY A 15 32.85 -10.59 -2.33
C GLY A 15 32.35 -9.64 -3.42
N GLN A 16 31.80 -10.16 -4.54
CA GLN A 16 31.13 -9.32 -5.52
C GLN A 16 29.78 -8.89 -4.95
N MET A 17 29.52 -7.58 -4.93
CA MET A 17 28.23 -7.01 -4.55
C MET A 17 27.15 -7.44 -5.54
N ILE A 18 26.08 -8.06 -5.03
CA ILE A 18 24.86 -8.43 -5.77
C ILE A 18 23.80 -7.34 -5.62
N LEU A 19 23.58 -6.85 -4.40
CA LEU A 19 22.58 -5.84 -4.08
C LEU A 19 23.03 -5.02 -2.87
N ASP A 20 22.73 -3.73 -2.87
CA ASP A 20 23.11 -2.81 -1.81
C ASP A 20 22.07 -1.68 -1.74
N PHE A 21 21.31 -1.64 -0.64
CA PHE A 21 20.26 -0.64 -0.45
C PHE A 21 20.09 -0.26 1.01
N ASP A 22 19.56 0.93 1.25
CA ASP A 22 19.17 1.41 2.57
C ASP A 22 17.65 1.36 2.70
N TYR A 23 17.14 0.73 3.76
CA TYR A 23 15.76 0.96 4.20
C TYR A 23 15.71 1.98 5.33
N LYS A 24 14.60 2.71 5.44
CA LYS A 24 14.42 3.72 6.48
C LYS A 24 13.19 3.39 7.32
N ASP A 25 13.29 3.72 8.59
CA ASP A 25 12.15 3.74 9.48
C ASP A 25 11.05 4.70 8.98
N GLY A 26 9.80 4.37 9.30
CA GLY A 26 8.62 5.12 8.89
C GLY A 26 8.30 5.04 7.39
N TRP A 27 9.01 4.22 6.59
CA TRP A 27 8.63 3.98 5.19
C TRP A 27 7.19 3.51 5.06
N ARG A 28 6.73 2.65 5.97
CA ARG A 28 5.32 2.28 6.13
C ARG A 28 5.03 2.23 7.62
N SER A 29 4.14 3.08 8.12
CA SER A 29 3.89 3.19 9.57
C SER A 29 3.46 1.86 10.20
N ILE A 30 2.68 1.04 9.48
CA ILE A 30 2.23 -0.26 9.98
C ILE A 30 3.33 -1.34 10.00
N THR A 31 4.50 -1.08 9.41
CA THR A 31 5.66 -1.99 9.52
C THR A 31 6.58 -1.59 10.67
N ASP A 32 6.25 -0.53 11.40
CA ASP A 32 7.00 0.00 12.54
C ASP A 32 6.30 -0.39 13.85
N GLY A 33 6.40 -1.67 14.20
CA GLY A 33 5.89 -2.21 15.48
C GLY A 33 4.47 -2.81 15.44
N ASP A 34 3.70 -2.57 14.39
CA ASP A 34 2.33 -3.12 14.22
C ASP A 34 2.30 -4.53 13.59
N GLY A 35 3.43 -5.24 13.57
CA GLY A 35 3.53 -6.67 13.19
C GLY A 35 3.67 -6.96 11.69
N PHE A 36 3.46 -5.99 10.80
CA PHE A 36 3.66 -6.19 9.36
C PHE A 36 5.14 -6.07 8.96
N SER A 37 5.55 -6.78 7.90
CA SER A 37 6.92 -6.68 7.34
C SER A 37 6.94 -5.79 6.10
N LEU A 38 8.13 -5.28 5.73
CA LEU A 38 8.36 -4.71 4.41
C LEU A 38 8.48 -5.82 3.36
N THR A 39 7.74 -5.69 2.26
CA THR A 39 7.73 -6.61 1.12
C THR A 39 8.05 -5.83 -0.15
N ILE A 40 8.98 -6.33 -0.97
CA ILE A 40 9.31 -5.72 -2.27
C ILE A 40 8.16 -5.99 -3.26
N ILE A 41 7.71 -4.95 -3.96
CA ILE A 41 6.58 -5.04 -4.90
C ILE A 41 6.99 -5.79 -6.18
N ASP A 42 8.16 -5.45 -6.73
CA ASP A 42 8.71 -6.09 -7.92
C ASP A 42 10.12 -6.65 -7.61
N PRO A 43 10.22 -7.90 -7.13
CA PRO A 43 11.51 -8.53 -6.87
C PRO A 43 12.31 -8.82 -8.14
N ALA A 44 11.68 -8.75 -9.33
CA ALA A 44 12.34 -8.96 -10.61
C ALA A 44 12.94 -7.67 -11.20
N ASN A 45 12.77 -6.53 -10.52
CA ASN A 45 13.33 -5.26 -10.94
C ASN A 45 14.87 -5.34 -11.02
N THR A 46 15.40 -5.15 -12.23
CA THR A 46 16.84 -5.22 -12.52
C THR A 46 17.58 -3.93 -12.18
N ASP A 47 16.89 -2.83 -11.85
CA ASP A 47 17.52 -1.61 -11.37
C ASP A 47 17.95 -1.77 -9.90
N PRO A 48 19.27 -1.84 -9.62
CA PRO A 48 19.76 -2.03 -8.26
C PRO A 48 19.46 -0.83 -7.35
N TYR A 49 19.19 0.35 -7.91
CA TYR A 49 18.88 1.54 -7.12
C TYR A 49 17.41 1.58 -6.68
N GLY A 50 16.51 0.90 -7.40
CA GLY A 50 15.09 0.89 -7.11
C GLY A 50 14.75 0.39 -5.69
N TRP A 51 15.61 -0.43 -5.10
CA TRP A 51 15.45 -0.95 -3.73
C TRP A 51 15.60 0.12 -2.64
N ASN A 52 16.21 1.27 -2.96
CA ASN A 52 16.32 2.42 -2.04
C ASN A 52 15.07 3.29 -2.00
N GLU A 53 14.13 3.05 -2.93
CA GLU A 53 12.92 3.84 -3.05
C GLU A 53 11.83 3.27 -2.15
N LYS A 54 11.33 4.10 -1.24
CA LYS A 54 10.20 3.79 -0.35
C LYS A 54 9.02 3.17 -1.10
N ASP A 55 8.78 3.58 -2.35
CA ASP A 55 7.62 3.16 -3.14
C ASP A 55 7.82 1.85 -3.90
N SER A 56 9.02 1.28 -3.87
CA SER A 56 9.29 -0.10 -4.30
C SER A 56 8.86 -1.14 -3.25
N TRP A 57 8.52 -0.69 -2.04
CA TRP A 57 8.15 -1.53 -0.92
C TRP A 57 6.68 -1.32 -0.54
N ARG A 58 6.06 -2.36 0.01
CA ARG A 58 4.75 -2.28 0.67
C ARG A 58 4.80 -3.03 2.00
N ALA A 59 3.74 -2.92 2.78
CA ALA A 59 3.55 -3.82 3.91
C ALA A 59 3.17 -5.23 3.41
N SER A 60 3.47 -6.25 4.20
CA SER A 60 2.94 -7.60 4.00
C SER A 60 1.41 -7.61 4.06
N ALA A 61 0.79 -8.60 3.41
CA ALA A 61 -0.65 -8.80 3.51
C ALA A 61 -1.10 -9.28 4.90
N TYR A 62 -0.18 -9.87 5.67
CA TYR A 62 -0.45 -10.45 6.99
C TYR A 62 0.31 -9.72 8.11
N HIS A 63 -0.34 -9.59 9.26
CA HIS A 63 0.17 -8.98 10.52
C HIS A 63 1.38 -9.72 11.14
N SER A 64 1.93 -10.76 10.50
CA SER A 64 3.15 -11.43 10.98
C SER A 64 4.17 -11.61 9.87
N GLY A 65 4.05 -10.78 8.83
CA GLY A 65 4.78 -10.95 7.59
C GLY A 65 4.27 -12.12 6.75
N SER A 66 4.91 -12.29 5.61
CA SER A 66 4.69 -13.36 4.63
C SER A 66 5.99 -14.13 4.33
N PRO A 67 6.80 -14.54 5.33
CA PRO A 67 8.09 -15.16 5.07
C PRO A 67 7.95 -16.47 4.29
N GLY A 68 8.58 -16.54 3.12
CA GLY A 68 8.58 -17.72 2.25
C GLY A 68 7.35 -17.86 1.34
N GLU A 69 6.41 -16.91 1.39
CA GLU A 69 5.22 -16.88 0.56
C GLU A 69 5.21 -15.61 -0.31
N ASP A 70 4.66 -15.71 -1.52
CA ASP A 70 4.32 -14.53 -2.32
C ASP A 70 2.93 -14.05 -1.93
N ASP A 71 2.85 -12.89 -1.29
CA ASP A 71 1.59 -12.26 -0.91
C ASP A 71 1.12 -11.18 -1.90
N SER A 72 1.72 -11.14 -3.10
CA SER A 72 1.27 -10.28 -4.19
C SER A 72 -0.18 -10.56 -4.59
N GLY A 73 -0.94 -9.50 -4.85
CA GLY A 73 -2.35 -9.59 -5.24
C GLY A 73 -3.34 -9.94 -4.12
N ILE A 74 -2.88 -10.24 -2.90
CA ILE A 74 -3.75 -10.39 -1.72
C ILE A 74 -4.26 -9.02 -1.26
N ILE A 75 -3.34 -8.06 -1.21
CA ILE A 75 -3.64 -6.64 -1.03
C ILE A 75 -3.33 -5.91 -2.34
N PRO A 76 -4.12 -4.89 -2.70
CA PRO A 76 -3.80 -4.08 -3.88
C PRO A 76 -2.48 -3.35 -3.70
N GLU A 77 -1.68 -3.36 -4.76
CA GLU A 77 -0.41 -2.65 -4.77
C GLU A 77 -0.64 -1.12 -4.61
N PRO A 78 0.30 -0.38 -4.01
CA PRO A 78 0.22 1.07 -3.95
C PRO A 78 -0.11 1.69 -5.31
N GLY A 79 -1.15 2.53 -5.36
CA GLY A 79 -1.63 3.15 -6.59
C GLY A 79 -2.61 2.31 -7.42
N ALA A 80 -2.89 1.06 -7.05
CA ALA A 80 -3.90 0.23 -7.72
C ALA A 80 -5.33 0.78 -7.52
N VAL A 81 -5.60 1.37 -6.36
CA VAL A 81 -6.81 2.16 -6.07
C VAL A 81 -6.36 3.55 -5.65
N VAL A 82 -6.88 4.58 -6.32
CA VAL A 82 -6.59 5.99 -6.03
C VAL A 82 -7.87 6.77 -5.80
N ILE A 83 -7.78 7.90 -5.11
CA ILE A 83 -8.85 8.90 -5.09
C ILE A 83 -8.72 9.73 -6.37
N ASN A 84 -9.77 9.72 -7.20
CA ASN A 84 -9.80 10.50 -8.44
C ASN A 84 -10.53 11.83 -8.28
N GLU A 85 -11.60 11.88 -7.49
CA GLU A 85 -12.39 13.10 -7.29
C GLU A 85 -12.94 13.18 -5.85
N VAL A 86 -13.10 14.41 -5.37
CA VAL A 86 -13.61 14.73 -4.03
C VAL A 86 -14.61 15.88 -4.15
N LEU A 87 -15.84 15.65 -3.70
CA LEU A 87 -16.83 16.71 -3.46
C LEU A 87 -17.09 16.81 -1.96
N ALA A 88 -16.53 17.84 -1.33
CA ALA A 88 -16.61 18.09 0.12
C ALA A 88 -17.43 19.34 0.49
N HIS A 89 -18.11 19.94 -0.50
CA HIS A 89 -18.99 21.09 -0.28
C HIS A 89 -20.05 21.19 -1.36
N SER A 90 -21.10 20.39 -1.22
CA SER A 90 -22.25 20.47 -2.13
C SER A 90 -23.21 21.60 -1.72
N HIS A 91 -23.83 22.27 -2.69
CA HIS A 91 -24.91 23.21 -2.41
C HIS A 91 -26.22 22.45 -2.19
N ALA A 92 -26.95 22.79 -1.12
CA ALA A 92 -28.29 22.30 -0.77
C ALA A 92 -28.42 20.77 -0.65
N GLU A 93 -28.45 20.24 0.58
CA GLU A 93 -28.83 18.86 0.98
C GLU A 93 -28.15 17.67 0.23
N ALA A 94 -27.29 17.91 -0.74
CA ALA A 94 -26.56 16.87 -1.43
C ALA A 94 -25.46 16.28 -0.53
N ALA A 95 -25.24 14.98 -0.61
CA ALA A 95 -24.18 14.34 0.16
C ALA A 95 -22.80 14.70 -0.41
N ASP A 96 -21.81 14.83 0.47
CA ASP A 96 -20.42 14.82 0.08
C ASP A 96 -20.05 13.41 -0.42
N TRP A 97 -19.09 13.32 -1.32
CA TRP A 97 -18.65 12.04 -1.85
C TRP A 97 -17.19 12.06 -2.28
N ILE A 98 -16.59 10.87 -2.25
CA ILE A 98 -15.25 10.60 -2.74
C ILE A 98 -15.34 9.52 -3.81
N GLU A 99 -14.66 9.73 -4.92
CA GLU A 99 -14.59 8.78 -6.03
C GLU A 99 -13.27 8.02 -6.00
N LEU A 100 -13.39 6.69 -6.04
CA LEU A 100 -12.26 5.79 -6.15
C LEU A 100 -12.10 5.34 -7.61
N HIS A 101 -10.85 5.27 -8.05
CA HIS A 101 -10.50 4.78 -9.37
C HIS A 101 -9.53 3.60 -9.25
N ASN A 102 -9.90 2.48 -9.89
CA ASN A 102 -9.02 1.34 -10.08
C ASN A 102 -8.14 1.57 -11.31
N THR A 103 -6.84 1.71 -11.10
CA THR A 103 -5.85 1.97 -12.18
C THR A 103 -5.43 0.69 -12.92
N THR A 104 -5.89 -0.47 -12.44
CA THR A 104 -5.53 -1.78 -12.99
C THR A 104 -6.57 -2.29 -14.00
N ASN A 105 -6.30 -3.46 -14.59
CA ASN A 105 -7.25 -4.17 -15.44
C ASN A 105 -8.04 -5.26 -14.70
N VAL A 106 -7.87 -5.37 -13.38
CA VAL A 106 -8.43 -6.45 -12.56
C VAL A 106 -9.36 -5.84 -11.52
N SER A 107 -10.56 -6.42 -11.34
CA SER A 107 -11.50 -5.96 -10.32
C SER A 107 -10.91 -6.17 -8.92
N ILE A 108 -10.92 -5.12 -8.09
CA ILE A 108 -10.32 -5.12 -6.76
C ILE A 108 -11.43 -5.15 -5.72
N ASP A 109 -11.42 -6.14 -4.82
CA ASP A 109 -12.33 -6.16 -3.68
C ASP A 109 -11.91 -5.09 -2.67
N ILE A 110 -12.74 -4.06 -2.55
CA ILE A 110 -12.54 -2.97 -1.60
C ILE A 110 -13.50 -3.09 -0.42
N GLY A 111 -14.25 -4.19 -0.31
CA GLY A 111 -15.28 -4.36 0.69
C GLY A 111 -14.73 -4.37 2.12
N GLY A 112 -15.31 -3.53 2.96
CA GLY A 112 -14.90 -3.40 4.36
C GLY A 112 -13.66 -2.54 4.60
N TRP A 113 -13.07 -1.94 3.56
CA TRP A 113 -12.03 -0.92 3.64
C TRP A 113 -12.53 0.33 4.35
N PHE A 114 -11.59 1.11 4.87
CA PHE A 114 -11.88 2.34 5.58
C PHE A 114 -11.34 3.57 4.83
N LEU A 115 -12.10 4.65 4.93
CA LEU A 115 -11.73 6.00 4.50
C LEU A 115 -11.92 6.94 5.69
N SER A 116 -11.03 7.91 5.85
CA SER A 116 -11.14 8.89 6.92
C SER A 116 -10.46 10.20 6.56
N ASP A 117 -11.06 11.28 7.04
CA ASP A 117 -10.54 12.65 7.08
C ASP A 117 -10.04 13.03 8.49
N SER A 118 -10.05 12.08 9.44
CA SER A 118 -9.71 12.29 10.85
C SER A 118 -8.49 11.47 11.25
N SER A 119 -7.44 12.14 11.72
CA SER A 119 -6.26 11.48 12.26
C SER A 119 -6.52 10.74 13.59
N SER A 120 -7.63 11.03 14.26
CA SER A 120 -8.03 10.37 15.51
C SER A 120 -9.05 9.24 15.32
N ASP A 121 -9.61 9.09 14.13
CA ASP A 121 -10.52 7.99 13.78
C ASP A 121 -10.27 7.56 12.33
N LEU A 122 -9.35 6.61 12.14
CA LEU A 122 -9.01 6.09 10.81
C LEU A 122 -10.10 5.16 10.22
N THR A 123 -11.20 4.90 10.95
CA THR A 123 -12.26 3.95 10.57
C THR A 123 -13.61 4.59 10.28
N LYS A 124 -13.64 5.92 10.17
CA LYS A 124 -14.85 6.75 10.09
C LYS A 124 -15.85 6.30 9.02
N TYR A 125 -15.37 6.05 7.79
CA TYR A 125 -16.20 5.58 6.68
C TYR A 125 -15.77 4.19 6.28
N ARG A 126 -16.72 3.26 6.16
CA ARG A 126 -16.45 1.88 5.74
C ARG A 126 -17.19 1.55 4.45
N SER A 127 -16.46 1.04 3.47
CA SER A 127 -17.06 0.54 2.23
C SER A 127 -17.97 -0.66 2.50
N ARG A 128 -18.93 -0.89 1.60
CA ARG A 128 -19.89 -1.98 1.78
C ARG A 128 -19.21 -3.34 1.61
N SER A 129 -19.63 -4.32 2.39
CA SER A 129 -19.15 -5.70 2.21
C SER A 129 -19.45 -6.17 0.78
N GLY A 130 -18.44 -6.72 0.11
CA GLY A 130 -18.53 -7.19 -1.28
C GLY A 130 -18.47 -6.10 -2.35
N GLN A 131 -18.21 -4.83 -1.99
CA GLN A 131 -17.97 -3.76 -2.96
C GLN A 131 -16.66 -3.99 -3.72
N ARG A 132 -16.65 -3.72 -5.03
CA ARG A 132 -15.49 -3.92 -5.89
C ARG A 132 -15.19 -2.67 -6.70
N ALA A 133 -13.95 -2.20 -6.67
CA ALA A 133 -13.50 -1.15 -7.55
C ALA A 133 -13.23 -1.73 -8.95
N ASP A 134 -14.03 -1.33 -9.93
CA ASP A 134 -13.83 -1.64 -11.34
C ASP A 134 -13.18 -0.44 -12.08
N LYS A 135 -12.84 -0.61 -13.36
CA LYS A 135 -12.19 0.45 -14.16
C LYS A 135 -13.00 1.74 -14.27
N SER A 136 -14.32 1.65 -14.18
CA SER A 136 -15.21 2.80 -14.17
C SER A 136 -15.21 3.45 -12.78
N PRO A 137 -15.24 4.78 -12.69
CA PRO A 137 -15.19 5.44 -11.38
C PRO A 137 -16.37 5.04 -10.48
N GLU A 138 -16.08 4.74 -9.21
CA GLU A 138 -17.10 4.41 -8.20
C GLU A 138 -17.25 5.56 -7.18
N GLN A 139 -18.49 6.03 -6.99
CA GLN A 139 -18.81 7.04 -5.98
C GLN A 139 -19.08 6.40 -4.61
N THR A 140 -18.43 6.92 -3.57
CA THR A 140 -18.69 6.56 -2.17
C THR A 140 -19.18 7.80 -1.42
N ASN A 141 -20.40 7.73 -0.88
CA ASN A 141 -20.96 8.81 -0.07
C ASN A 141 -20.25 8.89 1.29
N CYS A 142 -19.93 10.10 1.73
CA CYS A 142 -19.25 10.43 2.98
C CYS A 142 -20.07 11.43 3.83
#